data_AF-A0A174T9E4-F1
#
_entry.id   AF-A0A174T9E4-F1
#
_cell.length_a   1.000
_cell.length_b   1.000
_cell.length_c   1.000
_cell.angle_alpha   90.00
_cell.angle_beta   90.00
_cell.angle_gamma   90.00
#
_symmetry.space_group_name_H-M   'P 1'
#
loop_
_entity.id
_entity.type
_entity.pdbx_description
1 polymer ?
#
loop_
_entity_poly.entity_id
_entity_poly.type
_entity_poly.pdbx_seq_one_letter_code
_entity_poly.pdbx_strand_id
1 'polypeptide(L)'
;MEKKEKGSFVGSILLSSPVWDAEKLKRDLLEEWDIRVPDLEADEEGTGGEPMGREQPDSDQPGQEASDCGNSDNDTIVFEADDYMVAISLMPAPVPAGEAEYYAKSNYFWKGAVDAASEHRAHILVAVIGGRERDPFEAGKLYVKISSACLKQENALGIYTSGTVFEPEMYCAVAEEMKEEEETYPILDWIYIGLYQTEKGMNGYTYGMTAFGKDEIEVVESAAAPAELHEFLFDIASYVLYDDVLLQDGETIGFTEDEKLPITKSEGEAVEGESLKIAFMPAQ
;
A
#
# COMPACT_ATOMS: atom_id res chain seq x y z
N MET A 1 12.68 0.29 -14.01
CA MET A 1 11.86 -0.63 -13.19
C MET A 1 12.59 -0.79 -11.88
N GLU A 2 12.12 -0.09 -10.86
CA GLU A 2 12.60 -0.23 -9.49
C GLU A 2 12.16 -1.60 -8.98
N LYS A 3 13.12 -2.38 -8.49
CA LYS A 3 12.82 -3.58 -7.72
C LYS A 3 12.12 -3.07 -6.45
N LYS A 4 10.84 -3.42 -6.22
CA LYS A 4 10.17 -3.11 -4.95
C LYS A 4 11.04 -3.65 -3.82
N GLU A 5 11.50 -2.76 -2.94
CA GLU A 5 12.38 -3.12 -1.85
C GLU A 5 11.53 -3.76 -0.74
N LYS A 6 11.95 -4.93 -0.26
CA LYS A 6 11.30 -5.62 0.86
C LYS A 6 11.16 -4.65 2.04
N GLY A 7 9.97 -4.60 2.64
CA GLY A 7 9.68 -3.72 3.79
C GLY A 7 9.39 -2.27 3.42
N SER A 8 9.20 -1.96 2.13
CA SER A 8 8.73 -0.66 1.66
C SER A 8 7.28 -0.75 1.18
N PHE A 9 6.41 0.09 1.73
CA PHE A 9 4.99 0.15 1.41
C PHE A 9 4.64 1.54 0.92
N VAL A 10 3.95 1.63 -0.22
CA VAL A 10 3.54 2.89 -0.84
C VAL A 10 2.14 2.73 -1.42
N GLY A 11 1.30 3.74 -1.19
CA GLY A 11 -0.02 3.83 -1.81
C GLY A 11 -0.55 5.25 -1.82
N SER A 12 -1.69 5.41 -2.49
CA SER A 12 -2.31 6.70 -2.73
C SER A 12 -3.75 6.70 -2.25
N ILE A 13 -4.07 7.50 -1.23
CA ILE A 13 -5.45 7.78 -0.85
C ILE A 13 -6.04 8.72 -1.90
N LEU A 14 -7.07 8.27 -2.59
CA LEU A 14 -7.73 9.01 -3.66
C LEU A 14 -8.65 10.05 -3.04
N LEU A 15 -8.52 11.32 -3.44
CA LEU A 15 -9.33 12.41 -2.90
C LEU A 15 -10.17 13.07 -4.00
N SER A 16 -11.41 13.43 -3.68
CA SER A 16 -12.28 14.19 -4.60
C SER A 16 -11.86 15.65 -4.80
N SER A 17 -11.03 16.20 -3.90
CA SER A 17 -10.50 17.58 -3.95
C SER A 17 -9.07 17.66 -3.37
N PRO A 18 -8.25 18.66 -3.74
CA PRO A 18 -6.87 18.81 -3.27
C PRO A 18 -6.80 19.46 -1.89
N VAL A 19 -7.53 18.89 -0.94
CA VAL A 19 -7.60 19.39 0.43
C VAL A 19 -7.50 18.20 1.38
N TRP A 20 -6.75 18.37 2.46
CA TRP A 20 -6.74 17.46 3.60
C TRP A 20 -6.78 18.27 4.90
N ASP A 21 -7.16 17.62 5.99
CA ASP A 21 -7.01 18.13 7.34
C ASP A 21 -5.85 17.37 8.01
N ALA A 22 -4.64 17.93 7.88
CA ALA A 22 -3.42 17.40 8.47
C ALA A 22 -3.51 17.31 10.01
N GLU A 23 -4.16 18.27 10.66
CA GLU A 23 -4.33 18.28 12.12
C GLU A 23 -5.32 17.21 12.57
N LYS A 24 -6.39 16.97 11.80
CA LYS A 24 -7.25 15.81 12.01
C LYS A 24 -6.47 14.51 11.84
N LEU A 25 -5.67 14.38 10.78
CA LEU A 25 -4.85 13.18 10.56
C LEU A 25 -3.93 12.91 11.76
N LYS A 26 -3.22 13.93 12.26
CA LYS A 26 -2.37 13.80 13.46
C LYS A 26 -3.19 13.36 14.69
N ARG A 27 -4.39 13.91 14.89
CA ARG A 27 -5.28 13.51 16.00
C ARG A 27 -5.76 12.06 15.84
N ASP A 28 -6.21 11.66 14.66
CA ASP A 28 -6.67 10.30 14.40
C ASP A 28 -5.54 9.29 14.62
N LEU A 29 -4.32 9.59 14.15
CA LEU A 29 -3.12 8.78 14.38
C LEU A 29 -2.82 8.59 15.87
N LEU A 30 -2.94 9.65 16.66
CA LEU A 30 -2.70 9.59 18.10
C LEU A 30 -3.83 8.84 18.83
N GLU A 31 -5.09 9.20 18.57
CA GLU A 31 -6.24 8.67 19.31
C GLU A 31 -6.52 7.20 18.98
N GLU A 32 -6.30 6.79 17.73
CA GLU A 32 -6.64 5.43 17.31
C GLU A 32 -5.47 4.46 17.36
N TRP A 33 -4.25 4.96 17.18
CA TRP A 33 -3.07 4.12 16.98
C TRP A 33 -1.92 4.42 17.94
N ASP A 34 -2.07 5.42 18.82
CA ASP A 34 -0.99 5.92 19.71
C ASP A 34 0.27 6.38 18.94
N ILE A 35 0.10 6.79 17.68
CA ILE A 35 1.20 7.26 16.82
C ILE A 35 1.32 8.78 16.97
N ARG A 36 2.42 9.22 17.58
CA ARG A 36 2.71 10.65 17.75
C ARG A 36 3.50 11.20 16.56
N VAL A 37 2.90 12.16 15.85
CA VAL A 37 3.60 12.96 14.84
C VAL A 37 4.24 14.18 15.52
N PRO A 38 5.58 14.37 15.45
CA PRO A 38 6.22 15.57 15.96
C PRO A 38 5.80 16.81 15.19
N ASP A 39 5.62 17.94 15.89
CA ASP A 39 5.48 19.23 15.23
C ASP A 39 6.86 19.70 14.78
N LEU A 40 7.00 20.04 13.51
CA LEU A 40 8.28 20.41 12.87
C LEU A 40 8.92 21.69 13.44
N GLU A 41 8.26 22.40 14.37
CA GLU A 41 8.67 23.71 14.90
C GLU A 41 9.43 23.67 16.25
N ALA A 42 9.80 22.51 16.79
CA ALA A 42 10.32 22.44 18.17
C ALA A 42 11.86 22.35 18.35
N ASP A 43 12.66 22.19 17.29
CA ASP A 43 14.09 21.87 17.43
C ASP A 43 15.08 22.88 16.79
N GLU A 44 14.71 24.17 16.66
CA GLU A 44 15.70 25.25 16.47
C GLU A 44 16.17 25.86 17.80
N GLU A 45 16.63 25.02 18.75
CA GLU A 45 17.44 25.49 19.87
C GLU A 45 18.85 24.89 19.80
N GLY A 46 19.79 25.63 19.19
CA GLY A 46 21.20 25.54 19.54
C GLY A 46 22.20 25.51 18.39
N THR A 47 22.64 26.69 17.93
CA THR A 47 24.03 27.16 18.12
C THR A 47 24.16 28.58 17.60
N GLY A 48 24.49 29.51 18.51
CA GLY A 48 24.63 30.92 18.21
C GLY A 48 25.85 31.26 17.35
N GLY A 49 25.66 32.26 16.49
CA GLY A 49 26.71 33.03 15.83
C GLY A 49 26.15 34.39 15.42
N GLU A 50 26.67 35.46 16.04
CA GLU A 50 26.23 36.85 15.86
C GLU A 50 26.34 37.34 14.40
N PRO A 51 25.51 38.32 13.96
CA PRO A 51 25.51 38.79 12.59
C PRO A 51 26.62 39.83 12.38
N MET A 52 27.54 39.58 11.45
CA MET A 52 28.49 40.58 10.94
C MET A 52 28.03 41.04 9.55
N GLY A 53 27.61 42.31 9.47
CA GLY A 53 27.05 42.92 8.27
C GLY A 53 28.02 43.03 7.10
N ARG A 54 27.46 43.15 5.90
CA ARG A 54 28.09 43.79 4.74
C ARG A 54 27.04 44.22 3.70
N GLU A 55 27.37 45.33 3.08
CA GLU A 55 26.56 46.19 2.22
C GLU A 55 26.16 45.55 0.87
N GLN A 56 24.99 45.94 0.37
CA GLN A 56 24.54 45.72 -1.02
C GLN A 56 25.43 46.46 -2.02
N PRO A 57 25.44 46.02 -3.29
CA PRO A 57 24.97 46.96 -4.31
C PRO A 57 23.99 46.37 -5.33
N ASP A 58 23.17 47.29 -5.84
CA ASP A 58 22.21 47.20 -6.93
C ASP A 58 22.69 46.43 -8.17
N SER A 59 21.79 45.62 -8.74
CA SER A 59 21.72 45.46 -10.20
C SER A 59 20.31 45.08 -10.64
N ASP A 60 19.67 46.03 -11.33
CA ASP A 60 18.43 45.89 -12.08
C ASP A 60 18.49 44.77 -13.14
N GLN A 61 17.57 43.79 -13.08
CA GLN A 61 17.09 43.05 -14.24
C GLN A 61 15.58 42.73 -14.12
N PRO A 62 14.79 42.86 -15.20
CA PRO A 62 13.34 42.72 -15.14
C PRO A 62 12.88 41.27 -15.36
N GLY A 63 11.97 40.83 -14.48
CA GLY A 63 10.82 39.97 -14.81
C GLY A 63 11.09 38.60 -15.43
N GLN A 64 11.54 37.65 -14.62
CA GLN A 64 11.07 36.27 -14.77
C GLN A 64 10.01 36.05 -13.69
N GLU A 65 8.79 35.76 -14.13
CA GLU A 65 7.72 35.25 -13.28
C GLU A 65 8.23 33.97 -12.65
N ALA A 66 8.80 34.11 -11.45
CA ALA A 66 8.84 33.04 -10.48
C ALA A 66 7.39 32.61 -10.32
N SER A 67 7.07 31.38 -10.75
CA SER A 67 5.89 30.72 -10.27
C SER A 67 5.95 30.82 -8.75
N ASP A 68 5.02 31.57 -8.20
CA ASP A 68 4.73 31.65 -6.78
C ASP A 68 4.41 30.21 -6.34
N CYS A 69 5.45 29.45 -6.01
CA CYS A 69 5.33 28.23 -5.25
C CYS A 69 4.96 28.69 -3.85
N GLY A 70 3.66 28.96 -3.70
CA GLY A 70 3.04 29.37 -2.46
C GLY A 70 3.49 28.43 -1.36
N ASN A 71 4.03 29.02 -0.32
CA ASN A 71 4.42 28.37 0.91
C ASN A 71 3.16 27.75 1.57
N SER A 72 3.08 26.43 1.61
CA SER A 72 2.25 25.68 2.56
C SER A 72 3.14 24.67 3.26
N ASP A 73 3.64 25.03 4.45
CA ASP A 73 4.38 24.13 5.36
C ASP A 73 3.56 22.91 5.84
N ASN A 74 2.43 22.61 5.19
CA ASN A 74 1.41 21.65 5.64
C ASN A 74 1.01 20.62 4.57
N ASP A 75 1.78 20.48 3.48
CA ASP A 75 1.49 19.52 2.40
C ASP A 75 2.26 18.20 2.54
N THR A 76 3.19 18.13 3.49
CA THR A 76 4.01 16.94 3.71
C THR A 76 4.33 16.77 5.19
N ILE A 77 4.10 15.57 5.70
CA ILE A 77 4.42 15.14 7.06
C ILE A 77 5.46 14.03 6.94
N VAL A 78 6.62 14.21 7.56
CA VAL A 78 7.68 13.20 7.63
C VAL A 78 8.09 13.01 9.08
N PHE A 79 8.11 11.77 9.54
CA PHE A 79 8.52 11.42 10.90
C PHE A 79 9.04 9.99 10.96
N GLU A 80 9.69 9.67 12.06
CA GLU A 80 10.11 8.31 12.38
C GLU A 80 9.13 7.71 13.39
N ALA A 81 8.67 6.49 13.13
CA ALA A 81 7.85 5.69 14.05
C ALA A 81 8.42 4.28 14.12
N ASP A 82 8.80 3.83 15.31
CA ASP A 82 9.40 2.50 15.55
C ASP A 82 10.61 2.19 14.65
N ASP A 83 11.47 3.18 14.41
CA ASP A 83 12.61 3.16 13.48
C ASP A 83 12.24 3.01 11.97
N TYR A 84 10.98 3.20 11.61
CA TYR A 84 10.52 3.27 10.22
C TYR A 84 10.31 4.72 9.80
N MET A 85 10.74 5.05 8.58
CA MET A 85 10.48 6.37 8.01
C MET A 85 9.07 6.40 7.44
N VAL A 86 8.26 7.34 7.91
CA VAL A 86 6.90 7.59 7.42
C VAL A 86 6.89 8.92 6.67
N ALA A 87 6.36 8.92 5.45
CA ALA A 87 6.11 10.12 4.67
C ALA A 87 4.65 10.13 4.20
N ILE A 88 3.95 11.24 4.46
CA ILE A 88 2.56 11.44 4.09
C ILE A 88 2.47 12.79 3.36
N SER A 89 2.13 12.80 2.08
CA SER A 89 2.17 14.02 1.25
C SER A 89 0.88 14.23 0.48
N LEU A 90 0.29 15.42 0.55
CA LEU A 90 -0.82 15.82 -0.30
C LEU A 90 -0.30 16.18 -1.69
N MET A 91 -0.78 15.45 -2.69
CA MET A 91 -0.51 15.72 -4.10
C MET A 91 -1.75 16.38 -4.72
N PRO A 92 -1.68 17.66 -5.14
CA PRO A 92 -2.82 18.39 -5.69
C PRO A 92 -3.12 18.01 -7.17
N ALA A 93 -3.00 16.73 -7.47
CA ALA A 93 -3.22 16.14 -8.79
C ALA A 93 -3.69 14.68 -8.63
N PRO A 94 -4.45 14.11 -9.58
CA PRO A 94 -4.78 12.69 -9.54
C PRO A 94 -3.52 11.84 -9.67
N VAL A 95 -3.61 10.58 -9.23
CA VAL A 95 -2.58 9.55 -9.49
C VAL A 95 -2.23 9.56 -11.00
N PRO A 96 -0.94 9.64 -11.37
CA PRO A 96 -0.52 9.80 -12.76
C PRO A 96 -0.96 8.68 -13.71
N ALA A 97 -0.88 8.95 -15.01
CA ALA A 97 -1.08 7.98 -16.10
C ALA A 97 -2.44 7.26 -16.15
N GLY A 98 -3.39 7.60 -15.27
CA GLY A 98 -4.67 6.89 -15.17
C GLY A 98 -4.52 5.46 -14.62
N GLU A 99 -3.42 5.16 -13.92
CA GLU A 99 -3.12 3.80 -13.45
C GLU A 99 -4.14 3.32 -12.41
N ALA A 100 -4.53 4.19 -11.47
CA ALA A 100 -5.53 3.85 -10.45
C ALA A 100 -6.86 3.40 -11.09
N GLU A 101 -7.36 4.14 -12.09
CA GLU A 101 -8.58 3.77 -12.84
C GLU A 101 -8.40 2.48 -13.64
N TYR A 102 -7.24 2.29 -14.27
CA TYR A 102 -6.94 1.09 -15.03
C TYR A 102 -6.96 -0.16 -14.15
N TYR A 103 -6.24 -0.13 -13.03
CA TYR A 103 -6.11 -1.26 -12.12
C TYR A 103 -7.36 -1.50 -11.27
N ALA A 104 -8.16 -0.46 -10.96
CA ALA A 104 -9.44 -0.60 -10.28
C ALA A 104 -10.42 -1.55 -11.00
N LYS A 105 -10.29 -1.72 -12.32
CA LYS A 105 -11.14 -2.63 -13.13
C LYS A 105 -10.98 -4.10 -12.73
N SER A 106 -9.87 -4.45 -12.08
CA SER A 106 -9.64 -5.79 -11.54
C SER A 106 -10.49 -6.06 -10.29
N ASN A 107 -10.86 -5.02 -9.52
CA ASN A 107 -11.54 -5.19 -8.25
C ASN A 107 -13.00 -5.63 -8.45
N TYR A 108 -13.25 -6.93 -8.26
CA TYR A 108 -14.58 -7.52 -8.32
C TYR A 108 -15.33 -7.47 -6.98
N PHE A 109 -14.66 -7.15 -5.87
CA PHE A 109 -15.29 -7.00 -4.56
C PHE A 109 -16.04 -5.67 -4.45
N TRP A 110 -15.43 -4.59 -4.93
CA TRP A 110 -15.99 -3.26 -4.80
C TRP A 110 -16.38 -2.67 -6.15
N LYS A 111 -17.69 -2.61 -6.41
CA LYS A 111 -18.24 -2.05 -7.66
C LYS A 111 -17.92 -0.57 -7.85
N GLY A 112 -17.68 0.17 -6.77
CA GLY A 112 -17.35 1.60 -6.81
C GLY A 112 -15.90 1.92 -7.12
N ALA A 113 -15.01 0.93 -7.25
CA ALA A 113 -13.57 1.14 -7.39
C ALA A 113 -13.21 2.01 -8.60
N VAL A 114 -13.80 1.74 -9.76
CA VAL A 114 -13.52 2.50 -11.00
C VAL A 114 -14.07 3.92 -10.91
N ASP A 115 -15.27 4.09 -10.35
CA ASP A 115 -15.88 5.42 -10.20
C ASP A 115 -15.04 6.28 -9.25
N ALA A 116 -14.71 5.76 -8.06
CA ALA A 116 -13.82 6.41 -7.10
C ALA A 116 -12.45 6.79 -7.72
N ALA A 117 -11.88 5.89 -8.51
CA ALA A 117 -10.60 6.11 -9.18
C ALA A 117 -10.64 6.97 -10.45
N SER A 118 -11.83 7.33 -10.94
CA SER A 118 -11.98 8.28 -12.07
C SER A 118 -12.41 9.66 -11.59
N GLU A 119 -13.08 9.72 -10.44
CA GLU A 119 -13.57 10.96 -9.82
C GLU A 119 -12.51 11.69 -8.99
N HIS A 120 -11.42 11.04 -8.61
CA HIS A 120 -10.37 11.68 -7.82
C HIS A 120 -9.70 12.83 -8.60
N ARG A 121 -9.31 13.86 -7.85
CA ARG A 121 -8.66 15.07 -8.37
C ARG A 121 -7.33 15.35 -7.69
N ALA A 122 -7.10 14.68 -6.57
CA ALA A 122 -5.89 14.75 -5.77
C ALA A 122 -5.63 13.37 -5.13
N HIS A 123 -4.47 13.20 -4.52
CA HIS A 123 -4.22 12.03 -3.67
C HIS A 123 -3.31 12.36 -2.50
N ILE A 124 -3.41 11.60 -1.42
CA ILE A 124 -2.40 11.58 -0.35
C ILE A 124 -1.47 10.40 -0.65
N LEU A 125 -0.20 10.69 -0.92
CA LEU A 125 0.84 9.68 -1.04
C LEU A 125 1.29 9.28 0.37
N VAL A 126 1.11 8.00 0.71
CA VAL A 126 1.59 7.40 1.95
C VAL A 126 2.75 6.48 1.62
N ALA A 127 3.88 6.67 2.29
CA ALA A 127 5.02 5.77 2.22
C ALA A 127 5.51 5.40 3.62
N VAL A 128 5.69 4.10 3.86
CA VAL A 128 6.39 3.56 5.03
C VAL A 128 7.59 2.79 4.52
N ILE A 129 8.77 3.28 4.84
CA ILE A 129 10.03 2.74 4.32
C ILE A 129 10.82 2.16 5.49
N GLY A 130 10.92 0.83 5.51
CA GLY A 130 11.89 0.12 6.33
C GLY A 130 13.25 0.02 5.63
N GLY A 131 14.34 0.11 6.40
CA GLY A 131 15.63 -0.35 5.91
C GLY A 131 15.65 -1.87 5.73
N ARG A 132 16.60 -2.40 4.95
CA ARG A 132 16.71 -3.84 4.63
C ARG A 132 16.78 -4.79 5.82
N GLU A 133 17.20 -4.29 6.98
CA GLU A 133 17.36 -5.06 8.21
C GLU A 133 16.12 -5.01 9.11
N ARG A 134 15.10 -4.24 8.74
CA ARG A 134 13.87 -4.08 9.51
C ARG A 134 12.82 -5.12 9.13
N ASP A 135 11.94 -5.39 10.07
CA ASP A 135 10.85 -6.35 9.88
C ASP A 135 9.81 -5.77 8.90
N PRO A 136 9.56 -6.42 7.74
CA PRO A 136 8.53 -5.97 6.80
C PRO A 136 7.11 -6.08 7.36
N PHE A 137 6.84 -6.98 8.31
CA PHE A 137 5.50 -7.17 8.87
C PHE A 137 5.10 -5.99 9.76
N GLU A 138 6.01 -5.51 10.61
CA GLU A 138 5.79 -4.29 11.39
C GLU A 138 5.65 -3.04 10.51
N ALA A 139 6.46 -2.92 9.45
CA ALA A 139 6.29 -1.85 8.45
C ALA A 139 4.92 -1.91 7.76
N GLY A 140 4.47 -3.11 7.40
CA GLY A 140 3.16 -3.32 6.80
C GLY A 140 2.01 -2.96 7.74
N LYS A 141 2.13 -3.29 9.03
CA LYS A 141 1.12 -2.94 10.05
C LYS A 141 1.08 -1.43 10.23
N LEU A 142 2.25 -0.79 10.36
CA LEU A 142 2.36 0.66 10.42
C LEU A 142 1.72 1.32 9.18
N TYR A 143 1.99 0.82 7.99
CA TYR A 143 1.39 1.32 6.74
C TYR A 143 -0.14 1.26 6.75
N VAL A 144 -0.74 0.18 7.26
CA VAL A 144 -2.21 0.06 7.39
C VAL A 144 -2.77 1.05 8.42
N LYS A 145 -2.10 1.25 9.56
CA LYS A 145 -2.48 2.26 10.56
C LYS A 145 -2.49 3.68 9.96
N ILE A 146 -1.43 4.04 9.23
CA ILE A 146 -1.35 5.36 8.58
C ILE A 146 -2.40 5.50 7.48
N SER A 147 -2.54 4.50 6.62
CA SER A 147 -3.47 4.52 5.50
C SER A 147 -4.93 4.60 5.96
N SER A 148 -5.31 3.83 6.98
CA SER A 148 -6.67 3.86 7.56
C SER A 148 -7.00 5.21 8.19
N ALA A 149 -6.05 5.87 8.87
CA ALA A 149 -6.25 7.24 9.36
C ALA A 149 -6.42 8.25 8.21
N CYS A 150 -5.66 8.11 7.13
CA CYS A 150 -5.81 8.95 5.94
C CYS A 150 -7.14 8.71 5.21
N LEU A 151 -7.69 7.50 5.24
CA LEU A 151 -9.01 7.19 4.67
C LEU A 151 -10.18 7.84 5.43
N LYS A 152 -9.94 8.35 6.64
CA LYS A 152 -10.94 9.09 7.45
C LYS A 152 -11.02 10.58 7.11
N GLN A 153 -10.35 11.03 6.05
CA GLN A 153 -10.54 12.38 5.51
C GLN A 153 -11.92 12.49 4.84
N GLU A 154 -12.61 13.63 5.00
CA GLU A 154 -14.01 13.80 4.54
C GLU A 154 -14.19 13.57 3.03
N ASN A 155 -13.14 13.85 2.25
CA ASN A 155 -13.13 13.78 0.80
C ASN A 155 -12.41 12.55 0.24
N ALA A 156 -12.04 11.58 1.09
CA ALA A 156 -11.42 10.32 0.66
C ALA A 156 -12.42 9.45 -0.10
N LEU A 157 -11.98 8.91 -1.24
CA LEU A 157 -12.77 8.08 -2.15
C LEU A 157 -12.35 6.61 -2.09
N GLY A 158 -11.09 6.31 -1.81
CA GLY A 158 -10.52 4.95 -1.80
C GLY A 158 -9.01 4.99 -1.63
N ILE A 159 -8.36 3.83 -1.55
CA ILE A 159 -6.89 3.73 -1.55
C ILE A 159 -6.42 2.90 -2.74
N TYR A 160 -5.55 3.48 -3.57
CA TYR A 160 -4.80 2.74 -4.58
C TYR A 160 -3.52 2.17 -3.97
N THR A 161 -3.48 0.86 -3.78
CA THR A 161 -2.36 0.10 -3.23
C THR A 161 -2.44 -1.35 -3.72
N SER A 162 -1.33 -2.11 -3.65
CA SER A 162 -1.31 -3.54 -3.98
C SER A 162 -1.96 -3.87 -5.34
N GLY A 163 -1.77 -3.00 -6.34
CA GLY A 163 -2.25 -3.24 -7.70
C GLY A 163 -3.77 -3.09 -7.90
N THR A 164 -4.49 -2.49 -6.95
CA THR A 164 -5.93 -2.21 -7.09
C THR A 164 -6.38 -1.04 -6.22
N VAL A 165 -7.69 -0.71 -6.24
CA VAL A 165 -8.29 0.32 -5.40
C VAL A 165 -9.24 -0.30 -4.39
N PHE A 166 -8.99 -0.11 -3.10
CA PHE A 166 -9.81 -0.62 -2.00
C PHE A 166 -10.84 0.41 -1.51
N GLU A 167 -11.98 -0.11 -1.04
CA GLU A 167 -13.07 0.68 -0.44
C GLU A 167 -12.64 1.19 0.94
N PRO A 168 -12.85 2.49 1.26
CA PRO A 168 -12.45 3.05 2.55
C PRO A 168 -13.01 2.30 3.77
N GLU A 169 -14.31 1.96 3.74
CA GLU A 169 -14.98 1.29 4.86
C GLU A 169 -14.43 -0.12 5.09
N MET A 170 -14.21 -0.89 4.02
CA MET A 170 -13.67 -2.25 4.11
C MET A 170 -12.21 -2.23 4.61
N TYR A 171 -11.37 -1.34 4.07
CA TYR A 171 -9.99 -1.19 4.51
C TYR A 171 -9.90 -0.79 5.99
N CYS A 172 -10.74 0.16 6.42
CA CYS A 172 -10.78 0.56 7.83
C CYS A 172 -11.29 -0.56 8.76
N ALA A 173 -12.20 -1.42 8.27
CA ALA A 173 -12.68 -2.57 9.05
C ALA A 173 -11.57 -3.61 9.27
N VAL A 174 -10.82 -3.93 8.22
CA VAL A 174 -9.65 -4.85 8.32
C VAL A 174 -8.57 -4.27 9.23
N ALA A 175 -8.31 -2.96 9.16
CA ALA A 175 -7.42 -2.28 10.08
C ALA A 175 -7.89 -2.38 11.54
N GLU A 176 -9.20 -2.24 11.81
CA GLU A 176 -9.75 -2.37 13.17
C GLU A 176 -9.65 -3.82 13.68
N GLU A 177 -9.86 -4.84 12.84
CA GLU A 177 -9.64 -6.24 13.22
C GLU A 177 -8.18 -6.49 13.66
N MET A 178 -7.20 -5.91 12.95
CA MET A 178 -5.78 -5.93 13.35
C MET A 178 -5.55 -5.22 14.70
N LYS A 179 -6.34 -4.21 15.04
CA LYS A 179 -6.21 -3.47 16.31
C LYS A 179 -6.70 -4.28 17.50
N GLU A 180 -7.74 -5.09 17.32
CA GLU A 180 -8.34 -5.90 18.38
C GLU A 180 -7.40 -7.02 18.85
N GLU A 181 -6.57 -7.56 17.94
CA GLU A 181 -5.65 -8.67 18.20
C GLU A 181 -4.25 -8.38 17.63
N GLU A 182 -3.26 -8.17 18.50
CA GLU A 182 -1.90 -7.70 18.13
C GLU A 182 -1.16 -8.60 17.12
N GLU A 183 -1.43 -9.91 17.16
CA GLU A 183 -0.84 -10.92 16.27
C GLU A 183 -1.59 -11.05 14.93
N THR A 184 -2.70 -10.33 14.74
CA THR A 184 -3.49 -10.40 13.51
C THR A 184 -2.82 -9.60 12.39
N TYR A 185 -2.59 -10.26 11.27
CA TYR A 185 -2.15 -9.62 10.04
C TYR A 185 -3.34 -9.21 9.17
N PRO A 186 -3.39 -7.94 8.68
CA PRO A 186 -4.45 -7.44 7.81
C PRO A 186 -4.23 -7.92 6.36
N ILE A 187 -4.33 -9.23 6.14
CA ILE A 187 -4.00 -9.88 4.85
C ILE A 187 -4.74 -9.23 3.68
N LEU A 188 -6.01 -8.84 3.87
CA LEU A 188 -6.84 -8.22 2.83
C LEU A 188 -6.43 -6.77 2.48
N ASP A 189 -5.74 -6.07 3.38
CA ASP A 189 -5.20 -4.73 3.12
C ASP A 189 -3.80 -4.77 2.49
N TRP A 190 -3.07 -5.87 2.72
CA TRP A 190 -1.72 -6.08 2.18
C TRP A 190 -1.74 -6.74 0.81
N ILE A 191 -2.54 -7.80 0.65
CA ILE A 191 -2.49 -8.70 -0.49
C ILE A 191 -3.80 -8.60 -1.26
N TYR A 192 -3.70 -8.13 -2.50
CA TYR A 192 -4.83 -8.22 -3.41
C TYR A 192 -4.86 -9.61 -4.05
N ILE A 193 -6.03 -10.24 -4.03
CA ILE A 193 -6.29 -11.49 -4.76
C ILE A 193 -7.06 -11.14 -6.03
N GLY A 194 -6.36 -11.22 -7.15
CA GLY A 194 -6.93 -10.98 -8.47
C GLY A 194 -7.46 -12.28 -9.08
N LEU A 195 -8.59 -12.19 -9.77
CA LEU A 195 -9.20 -13.32 -10.47
C LEU A 195 -9.50 -12.94 -11.92
N TYR A 196 -9.31 -13.87 -12.85
CA TYR A 196 -9.69 -13.68 -14.24
C TYR A 196 -10.03 -15.00 -14.95
N GLN A 197 -11.05 -14.93 -15.80
CA GLN A 197 -11.52 -16.07 -16.58
C GLN A 197 -10.87 -16.10 -17.95
N THR A 198 -10.42 -17.27 -18.38
CA THR A 198 -9.99 -17.55 -19.77
C THR A 198 -10.85 -18.67 -20.37
N GLU A 199 -10.67 -18.96 -21.66
CA GLU A 199 -11.33 -20.10 -22.33
C GLU A 199 -10.95 -21.46 -21.71
N LYS A 200 -9.79 -21.54 -21.04
CA LYS A 200 -9.24 -22.78 -20.52
C LYS A 200 -9.59 -23.04 -19.05
N GLY A 201 -9.96 -22.01 -18.30
CA GLY A 201 -10.29 -22.13 -16.88
C GLY A 201 -10.22 -20.79 -16.15
N MET A 202 -10.50 -20.89 -14.85
CA MET A 202 -10.39 -19.80 -13.91
C MET A 202 -8.93 -19.63 -13.46
N ASN A 203 -8.49 -18.39 -13.37
CA ASN A 203 -7.13 -18.06 -12.93
C ASN A 203 -7.20 -17.10 -11.77
N GLY A 204 -6.18 -17.15 -10.93
CA GLY A 204 -6.05 -16.23 -9.82
C GLY A 204 -4.60 -15.99 -9.46
N TYR A 205 -4.35 -14.84 -8.86
CA TYR A 205 -3.01 -14.42 -8.46
C TYR A 205 -3.05 -13.61 -7.18
N THR A 206 -1.96 -13.66 -6.41
CA THR A 206 -1.69 -12.70 -5.34
C THR A 206 -0.95 -11.50 -5.90
N TYR A 207 -1.13 -10.35 -5.27
CA TYR A 207 -0.32 -9.17 -5.52
C TYR A 207 -0.05 -8.43 -4.22
N GLY A 208 1.23 -8.33 -3.83
CA GLY A 208 1.68 -7.69 -2.59
C GLY A 208 2.64 -8.54 -1.76
N MET A 209 2.73 -9.85 -2.02
CA MET A 209 3.58 -10.80 -1.29
C MET A 209 5.05 -10.42 -1.34
N THR A 210 5.46 -9.82 -2.46
CA THR A 210 6.84 -9.36 -2.68
C THR A 210 7.31 -8.29 -1.70
N ALA A 211 6.41 -7.48 -1.13
CA ALA A 211 6.75 -6.50 -0.09
C ALA A 211 7.26 -7.18 1.19
N PHE A 212 6.85 -8.43 1.43
CA PHE A 212 7.27 -9.27 2.56
C PHE A 212 8.44 -10.20 2.21
N GLY A 213 8.97 -10.11 0.99
CA GLY A 213 10.05 -10.97 0.50
C GLY A 213 9.57 -12.39 0.15
N LYS A 214 8.29 -12.54 -0.18
CA LYS A 214 7.68 -13.78 -0.66
C LYS A 214 7.41 -13.66 -2.16
N ASP A 215 7.49 -14.77 -2.90
CA ASP A 215 7.10 -14.77 -4.30
C ASP A 215 5.57 -14.60 -4.42
N GLU A 216 5.10 -13.94 -5.47
CA GLU A 216 3.66 -13.96 -5.80
C GLU A 216 3.24 -15.37 -6.20
N ILE A 217 1.98 -15.70 -5.95
CA ILE A 217 1.41 -17.03 -6.17
C ILE A 217 0.33 -16.91 -7.24
N GLU A 218 0.35 -17.83 -8.21
CA GLU A 218 -0.68 -17.93 -9.23
C GLU A 218 -1.27 -19.34 -9.30
N VAL A 219 -2.57 -19.41 -9.54
CA VAL A 219 -3.25 -20.63 -9.98
C VAL A 219 -3.72 -20.37 -11.40
N VAL A 220 -3.31 -21.23 -12.32
CA VAL A 220 -3.57 -21.07 -13.75
C VAL A 220 -4.50 -22.18 -14.22
N GLU A 221 -5.50 -21.83 -15.03
CA GLU A 221 -6.42 -22.75 -15.71
C GLU A 221 -7.16 -23.74 -14.77
N SER A 222 -7.52 -23.30 -13.57
CA SER A 222 -8.28 -24.12 -12.62
C SER A 222 -9.73 -24.32 -13.04
N ALA A 223 -10.29 -25.46 -12.65
CA ALA A 223 -11.72 -25.75 -12.76
C ALA A 223 -12.55 -25.25 -11.56
N ALA A 224 -11.91 -24.65 -10.54
CA ALA A 224 -12.56 -24.12 -9.34
C ALA A 224 -13.52 -22.97 -9.65
N ALA A 225 -14.55 -22.83 -8.83
CA ALA A 225 -15.39 -21.64 -8.84
C ALA A 225 -14.60 -20.40 -8.36
N PRO A 226 -14.98 -19.17 -8.77
CA PRO A 226 -14.29 -17.95 -8.33
C PRO A 226 -14.10 -17.83 -6.81
N ALA A 227 -15.14 -18.17 -6.04
CA ALA A 227 -15.09 -18.08 -4.58
C ALA A 227 -14.13 -19.10 -3.96
N GLU A 228 -14.12 -20.34 -4.45
CA GLU A 228 -13.21 -21.40 -3.99
C GLU A 228 -11.75 -21.05 -4.31
N LEU A 229 -11.51 -20.48 -5.50
CA LEU A 229 -10.16 -20.07 -5.87
C LEU A 229 -9.68 -18.86 -5.05
N HIS A 230 -10.56 -17.92 -4.76
CA HIS A 230 -10.26 -16.81 -3.87
C HIS A 230 -9.90 -17.30 -2.46
N GLU A 231 -10.73 -18.17 -1.88
CA GLU A 231 -10.52 -18.76 -0.56
C GLU A 231 -9.18 -19.53 -0.53
N PHE A 232 -8.89 -20.35 -1.54
CA PHE A 232 -7.61 -21.04 -1.66
C PHE A 232 -6.41 -20.07 -1.66
N LEU A 233 -6.43 -19.03 -2.49
CA LEU A 233 -5.34 -18.06 -2.55
C LEU A 233 -5.20 -17.26 -1.25
N PHE A 234 -6.32 -16.92 -0.62
CA PHE A 234 -6.34 -16.26 0.69
C PHE A 234 -5.70 -17.13 1.77
N ASP A 235 -6.07 -18.41 1.83
CA ASP A 235 -5.55 -19.36 2.82
C ASP A 235 -4.04 -19.58 2.62
N ILE A 236 -3.58 -19.73 1.37
CA ILE A 236 -2.15 -19.88 1.09
C ILE A 236 -1.38 -18.60 1.45
N ALA A 237 -1.88 -17.42 1.05
CA ALA A 237 -1.22 -16.16 1.38
C ALA A 237 -1.16 -15.95 2.90
N SER A 238 -2.26 -16.25 3.60
CA SER A 238 -2.32 -16.20 5.06
C SER A 238 -1.31 -17.15 5.68
N TYR A 239 -1.28 -18.43 5.29
CA TYR A 239 -0.30 -19.40 5.76
C TYR A 239 1.15 -18.92 5.56
N VAL A 240 1.48 -18.46 4.35
CA VAL A 240 2.83 -18.01 4.01
C VAL A 240 3.26 -16.80 4.85
N LEU A 241 2.34 -15.89 5.16
CA LEU A 241 2.62 -14.68 5.92
C LEU A 241 2.62 -14.93 7.44
N TYR A 242 1.61 -15.61 7.99
CA TYR A 242 1.53 -15.92 9.43
C TYR A 242 2.66 -16.84 9.89
N ASP A 243 3.00 -17.88 9.10
CA ASP A 243 4.03 -18.85 9.47
C ASP A 243 5.43 -18.47 8.93
N ASP A 244 5.55 -17.29 8.30
CA ASP A 244 6.77 -16.78 7.65
C ASP A 244 7.44 -17.83 6.72
N VAL A 245 6.65 -18.62 6.01
CA VAL A 245 7.14 -19.72 5.16
C VAL A 245 7.70 -19.19 3.85
N LEU A 246 8.76 -19.80 3.33
CA LEU A 246 9.30 -19.51 2.01
C LEU A 246 9.13 -20.73 1.10
N LEU A 247 8.06 -20.74 0.32
CA LEU A 247 7.77 -21.77 -0.66
C LEU A 247 8.82 -21.78 -1.77
N GLN A 248 9.27 -22.97 -2.18
CA GLN A 248 10.29 -23.16 -3.21
C GLN A 248 9.75 -23.92 -4.43
N ASP A 249 10.44 -23.74 -5.56
CA ASP A 249 10.23 -24.55 -6.76
C ASP A 249 10.44 -26.05 -6.47
N GLY A 250 9.50 -26.88 -6.94
CA GLY A 250 9.54 -28.33 -6.78
C GLY A 250 9.04 -28.85 -5.42
N GLU A 251 8.65 -27.97 -4.50
CA GLU A 251 7.96 -28.35 -3.26
C GLU A 251 6.48 -28.68 -3.52
N THR A 252 5.79 -29.14 -2.47
CA THR A 252 4.35 -29.35 -2.48
C THR A 252 3.72 -28.69 -1.27
N ILE A 253 2.51 -28.14 -1.44
CA ILE A 253 1.68 -27.62 -0.35
C ILE A 253 0.35 -28.36 -0.29
N GLY A 254 -0.26 -28.45 0.88
CA GLY A 254 -1.58 -29.04 1.04
C GLY A 254 -2.16 -28.69 2.41
N PHE A 255 -3.48 -28.60 2.48
CA PHE A 255 -4.22 -28.28 3.71
C PHE A 255 -4.57 -29.53 4.53
N THR A 256 -4.24 -30.71 4.02
CA THR A 256 -4.41 -32.01 4.69
C THR A 256 -3.15 -32.85 4.51
N GLU A 257 -2.96 -33.89 5.34
CA GLU A 257 -1.79 -34.78 5.26
C GLU A 257 -1.67 -35.49 3.90
N ASP A 258 -2.80 -35.72 3.22
CA ASP A 258 -2.88 -36.44 1.95
C ASP A 258 -2.77 -35.52 0.72
N GLU A 259 -3.05 -34.23 0.88
CA GLU A 259 -3.01 -33.26 -0.21
C GLU A 259 -1.58 -32.82 -0.53
N LYS A 260 -1.20 -32.90 -1.81
CA LYS A 260 0.13 -32.53 -2.30
C LYS A 260 0.02 -31.80 -3.62
N LEU A 261 -0.23 -30.50 -3.55
CA LEU A 261 -0.29 -29.60 -4.69
C LEU A 261 1.13 -29.20 -5.07
N PRO A 262 1.62 -29.55 -6.27
CA PRO A 262 2.97 -29.21 -6.70
C PRO A 262 3.12 -27.70 -6.91
N ILE A 263 4.29 -27.20 -6.51
CA ILE A 263 4.70 -25.81 -6.72
C ILE A 263 5.73 -25.78 -7.85
N THR A 264 5.52 -24.91 -8.83
CA THR A 264 6.49 -24.65 -9.91
C THR A 264 6.79 -23.17 -10.00
N LYS A 265 8.06 -22.78 -9.99
CA LYS A 265 8.47 -21.39 -10.21
C LYS A 265 8.67 -21.14 -11.70
N SER A 266 8.00 -20.12 -12.23
CA SER A 266 8.13 -19.71 -13.63
C SER A 266 7.81 -18.22 -13.80
N GLU A 267 7.98 -17.69 -15.01
CA GLU A 267 7.48 -16.35 -15.35
C GLU A 267 5.99 -16.21 -14.99
N GLY A 268 5.63 -15.05 -14.45
CA GLY A 268 4.28 -14.67 -14.11
C GLY A 268 3.39 -14.59 -15.34
N GLU A 269 2.11 -14.98 -15.18
CA GLU A 269 1.12 -14.83 -16.25
C GLU A 269 0.31 -13.56 -16.07
N ALA A 270 -0.06 -13.24 -14.82
CA ALA A 270 -0.78 -12.02 -14.45
C ALA A 270 0.07 -11.00 -13.69
N VAL A 271 1.24 -11.39 -13.17
CA VAL A 271 2.13 -10.54 -12.38
C VAL A 271 3.49 -10.35 -13.06
N GLU A 272 4.18 -9.27 -12.72
CA GLU A 272 5.52 -9.00 -13.27
C GLU A 272 6.59 -9.88 -12.61
N GLY A 273 7.52 -10.41 -13.40
CA GLY A 273 8.63 -11.23 -12.91
C GLY A 273 8.24 -12.70 -12.73
N GLU A 274 8.92 -13.42 -11.82
CA GLU A 274 8.61 -14.82 -11.53
C GLU A 274 7.52 -14.97 -10.46
N SER A 275 6.76 -16.04 -10.53
CA SER A 275 5.73 -16.42 -9.56
C SER A 275 5.77 -17.92 -9.27
N LEU A 276 5.16 -18.33 -8.17
CA LEU A 276 4.92 -19.73 -7.83
C LEU A 276 3.56 -20.17 -8.36
N LYS A 277 3.55 -21.15 -9.25
CA LYS A 277 2.34 -21.77 -9.78
C LYS A 277 1.94 -22.94 -8.90
N ILE A 278 0.70 -22.92 -8.40
CA ILE A 278 0.14 -24.01 -7.61
C ILE A 278 -1.04 -24.60 -8.37
N ALA A 279 -0.97 -25.90 -8.67
CA ALA A 279 -2.07 -26.59 -9.34
C ALA A 279 -3.20 -26.86 -8.35
N PHE A 280 -4.29 -26.08 -8.41
CA PHE A 280 -5.47 -26.28 -7.57
C PHE A 280 -6.66 -26.77 -8.39
N MET A 281 -7.28 -27.85 -7.92
CA MET A 281 -8.55 -28.36 -8.42
C MET A 281 -9.49 -28.57 -7.22
N PRO A 282 -10.77 -28.19 -7.31
CA PRO A 282 -11.70 -28.40 -6.22
C PRO A 282 -11.88 -29.89 -5.95
N ALA A 283 -12.08 -30.25 -4.68
CA ALA A 283 -12.42 -31.62 -4.31
C ALA A 283 -13.75 -32.05 -4.98
N GLN A 284 -13.79 -33.28 -5.51
CA GLN A 284 -15.01 -33.87 -6.11
C GLN A 284 -16.05 -34.24 -5.06
#